data_AF-A0A371CUC9-F1
#
_entry.id   AF-A0A371CUC9-F1
#
_cell.length_a   1.000
_cell.length_b   1.000
_cell.length_c   1.000
_cell.angle_alpha   90.00
_cell.angle_beta   90.00
_cell.angle_gamma   90.00
#
_symmetry.space_group_name_H-M   'P 1'
#
loop_
_entity.id
_entity.type
_entity.pdbx_description
1 polymer ?
#
loop_
_entity_poly.entity_id
_entity_poly.type
_entity_poly.pdbx_seq_one_letter_code
_entity_poly.pdbx_strand_id
1 'polypeptide(L)'
;MGKIIHEVVFDIPRQHYQSYRNLHELVILKQELFYDYRTGPPSYERLYQDTIRWIEDYPYERLKRGTEACNGPLMLELCLRHFADCEVPSEEQPYDPSYLTELLEDIAAANDVPLTTRPNRKTRVIKHQTPVLQQRALAACAWIEFRSHFALPEGGSLYAIKNERLMRDAASTANVAASIDFVPTIVIRIANWLHTLKTRYGGLEVRTMPVFRENQSLWRAWEAYRKRCLKIQIAEWFKIRAASNVYWCDGCDVQAMHKNAFRTCGGKCPPEKKPHYCSRECQQKH
;
A
#
# COMPACT_ATOMS: atom_id res chain seq x y z
N MET A 1 -2.36 1.35 17.42
CA MET A 1 -1.54 2.24 16.59
C MET A 1 -2.29 2.43 15.30
N GLY A 2 -2.78 3.64 15.02
CA GLY A 2 -3.15 3.98 13.64
C GLY A 2 -1.89 3.83 12.80
N LYS A 3 -1.81 2.77 11.98
CA LYS A 3 -0.68 2.53 11.09
C LYS A 3 -0.60 3.73 10.15
N ILE A 4 0.42 4.56 10.33
CA ILE A 4 0.73 5.59 9.36
C ILE A 4 1.17 4.84 8.12
N ILE A 5 0.51 5.06 6.98
CA ILE A 5 0.86 4.44 5.69
C ILE A 5 2.13 5.13 5.19
N HIS A 6 3.24 4.81 5.85
CA HIS A 6 4.62 4.99 5.40
C HIS A 6 5.30 3.63 5.31
N GLU A 7 4.86 2.66 6.12
CA GLU A 7 5.43 1.32 6.25
C GLU A 7 4.38 0.27 5.86
N VAL A 8 4.77 -0.62 4.95
CA VAL A 8 3.98 -1.82 4.65
C VAL A 8 4.16 -2.77 5.85
N VAL A 9 3.13 -2.90 6.68
CA VAL A 9 3.16 -3.87 7.78
C VAL A 9 2.58 -5.18 7.30
N PHE A 10 3.43 -6.14 6.94
CA PHE A 10 3.05 -7.46 6.45
C PHE A 10 3.27 -8.56 7.50
N ASP A 11 2.35 -9.53 7.54
CA ASP A 11 2.45 -10.74 8.35
C ASP A 11 2.61 -11.92 7.40
N ILE A 12 3.70 -12.68 7.52
CA ILE A 12 3.94 -13.86 6.68
C ILE A 12 3.45 -15.09 7.45
N PRO A 13 2.38 -15.76 6.99
CA PRO A 13 1.96 -17.01 7.61
C PRO A 13 3.09 -18.03 7.52
N ARG A 14 3.42 -18.68 8.63
CA ARG A 14 4.58 -19.60 8.73
C ARG A 14 4.55 -20.70 7.66
N GLN A 15 3.35 -21.19 7.33
CA GLN A 15 3.14 -22.24 6.34
C GLN A 15 3.46 -21.83 4.90
N HIS A 16 3.59 -20.53 4.61
CA HIS A 16 3.86 -20.00 3.26
C HIS A 16 5.27 -19.44 3.10
N TYR A 17 6.13 -19.67 4.09
CA TYR A 17 7.53 -19.30 3.98
C TYR A 17 8.19 -20.11 2.85
N GLN A 18 8.80 -19.42 1.87
CA GLN A 18 9.52 -20.01 0.74
C GLN A 18 8.69 -20.82 -0.28
N SER A 19 7.35 -20.74 -0.28
CA SER A 19 6.54 -21.49 -1.26
C SER A 19 6.82 -21.10 -2.72
N TYR A 20 7.03 -19.80 -2.98
CA TYR A 20 7.46 -19.28 -4.28
C TYR A 20 8.47 -18.15 -4.10
N ARG A 21 9.34 -17.95 -5.10
CA ARG A 21 10.28 -16.82 -5.12
C ARG A 21 9.49 -15.51 -5.15
N ASN A 22 9.86 -14.57 -4.27
CA ASN A 22 9.24 -13.25 -4.13
C ASN A 22 7.72 -13.24 -3.94
N LEU A 23 7.13 -14.33 -3.42
CA LEU A 23 5.68 -14.41 -3.15
C LEU A 23 5.19 -13.25 -2.27
N HIS A 24 5.97 -12.89 -1.25
CA HIS A 24 5.64 -11.81 -0.32
C HIS A 24 5.55 -10.45 -1.01
N GLU A 25 6.44 -10.16 -1.98
CA GLU A 25 6.39 -8.95 -2.79
C GLU A 25 5.09 -8.89 -3.62
N LEU A 26 4.69 -10.01 -4.22
CA LEU A 26 3.43 -10.10 -4.97
C LEU A 26 2.21 -9.92 -4.07
N VAL A 27 2.22 -10.51 -2.87
CA VAL A 27 1.14 -10.37 -1.88
C VAL A 27 1.02 -8.92 -1.40
N ILE A 28 2.14 -8.29 -1.06
CA ILE A 28 2.21 -6.88 -0.66
C ILE A 28 1.70 -5.99 -1.79
N LEU A 29 2.13 -6.25 -3.02
CA LEU A 29 1.68 -5.50 -4.19
C LEU A 29 0.16 -5.62 -4.37
N LYS A 30 -0.40 -6.84 -4.34
CA LYS A 30 -1.85 -7.04 -4.42
C LYS A 30 -2.59 -6.34 -3.28
N GLN A 31 -2.05 -6.37 -2.06
CA GLN A 31 -2.62 -5.62 -0.94
C GLN A 31 -2.64 -4.10 -1.19
N GLU A 32 -1.51 -3.55 -1.67
CA GLU A 32 -1.38 -2.11 -1.89
C GLU A 32 -2.31 -1.59 -2.98
N LEU A 33 -2.61 -2.42 -3.98
CA LEU A 33 -3.32 -2.02 -5.19
C LEU A 33 -4.81 -2.40 -5.19
N PHE A 34 -5.21 -3.50 -4.55
CA PHE A 34 -6.54 -4.07 -4.77
C PHE A 34 -7.59 -3.68 -3.73
N TYR A 35 -7.17 -3.15 -2.59
CA TYR A 35 -8.06 -2.94 -1.44
C TYR A 35 -8.04 -1.48 -1.01
N ASP A 36 -9.24 -0.94 -0.86
CA ASP A 36 -9.45 0.39 -0.33
C ASP A 36 -8.99 0.46 1.14
N TYR A 37 -8.29 1.53 1.52
CA TYR A 37 -7.76 1.66 2.88
C TYR A 37 -8.87 1.71 3.96
N ARG A 38 -10.11 2.08 3.58
CA ARG A 38 -11.25 2.24 4.49
C ARG A 38 -11.79 0.89 4.93
N THR A 39 -11.84 -0.08 4.02
CA THR A 39 -12.29 -1.45 4.27
C THR A 39 -11.13 -2.37 4.65
N GLY A 40 -9.94 -2.10 4.11
CA GLY A 40 -8.74 -2.89 4.31
C GLY A 40 -8.75 -4.19 3.49
N PRO A 41 -7.58 -4.85 3.40
CA PRO A 41 -7.49 -6.19 2.81
C PRO A 41 -8.14 -7.25 3.72
N PRO A 42 -8.44 -8.45 3.20
CA PRO A 42 -8.66 -9.62 4.04
C PRO A 42 -7.41 -9.96 4.87
N SER A 43 -7.50 -10.99 5.73
CA SER A 43 -6.34 -11.48 6.49
C SER A 43 -5.18 -11.87 5.57
N TYR A 44 -3.94 -11.75 6.05
CA TYR A 44 -2.76 -12.19 5.30
C TYR A 44 -2.83 -13.66 4.92
N GLU A 45 -3.28 -14.54 5.83
CA GLU A 45 -3.63 -15.94 5.55
C GLU A 45 -4.40 -16.09 4.22
N ARG A 46 -5.50 -15.33 4.06
CA ARG A 46 -6.32 -15.38 2.86
C ARG A 46 -5.64 -14.76 1.65
N LEU A 47 -4.92 -13.65 1.81
CA LEU A 47 -4.16 -13.03 0.71
C LEU A 47 -3.11 -13.99 0.13
N TYR A 48 -2.39 -14.70 1.00
CA TYR A 48 -1.39 -15.69 0.58
C TYR A 48 -2.06 -16.87 -0.14
N GLN A 49 -3.11 -17.45 0.44
CA GLN A 49 -3.87 -18.56 -0.18
C GLN A 49 -4.42 -18.17 -1.55
N ASP A 50 -5.07 -17.01 -1.66
CA ASP A 50 -5.60 -16.52 -2.93
C ASP A 50 -4.46 -16.27 -3.94
N THR A 51 -3.32 -15.72 -3.52
CA THR A 51 -2.19 -15.46 -4.42
C THR A 51 -1.54 -16.76 -4.92
N ILE A 52 -1.34 -17.74 -4.04
CA ILE A 52 -0.82 -19.08 -4.40
C ILE A 52 -1.76 -19.76 -5.39
N ARG A 53 -3.08 -19.77 -5.11
CA ARG A 53 -4.06 -20.36 -6.03
C ARG A 53 -3.97 -19.71 -7.42
N TRP A 54 -3.81 -18.39 -7.51
CA TRP A 54 -3.62 -17.71 -8.80
C TRP A 54 -2.32 -18.09 -9.51
N ILE A 55 -1.24 -18.38 -8.77
CA ILE A 55 0.01 -18.90 -9.34
C ILE A 55 -0.22 -20.28 -9.96
N GLU A 56 -0.87 -21.18 -9.23
CA GLU A 56 -1.16 -22.55 -9.65
C GLU A 56 -2.14 -22.62 -10.84
N ASP A 57 -3.25 -21.88 -10.77
CA ASP A 57 -4.29 -21.87 -11.81
C ASP A 57 -3.81 -21.20 -13.11
N TYR A 58 -2.87 -20.24 -12.99
CA TYR A 58 -2.39 -19.42 -14.09
C TYR A 58 -0.86 -19.40 -14.14
N PRO A 59 -0.22 -20.47 -14.65
CA PRO A 59 1.22 -20.48 -14.88
C PRO A 59 1.61 -19.42 -15.94
N TYR A 60 2.89 -19.04 -15.96
CA TYR A 60 3.41 -17.95 -16.81
C TYR A 60 2.97 -18.05 -18.28
N GLU A 61 3.08 -19.22 -18.90
CA GLU A 61 2.66 -19.45 -20.29
C GLU A 61 1.17 -19.19 -20.54
N ARG A 62 0.33 -19.40 -19.53
CA ARG A 62 -1.10 -19.06 -19.61
C ARG A 62 -1.31 -17.55 -19.54
N LEU A 63 -0.52 -16.84 -18.74
CA LEU A 63 -0.55 -15.38 -18.68
C LEU A 63 -0.12 -14.77 -20.01
N LYS A 64 0.96 -15.25 -20.62
CA LYS A 64 1.48 -14.79 -21.92
C LYS A 64 0.43 -14.93 -23.03
N ARG A 65 -0.16 -16.13 -23.20
CA ARG A 65 -1.27 -16.36 -24.14
C ARG A 65 -2.51 -15.51 -23.82
N GLY A 66 -2.78 -15.29 -22.54
CA GLY A 66 -3.86 -14.41 -22.08
C GLY A 66 -3.66 -12.97 -22.54
N THR A 67 -2.44 -12.46 -22.43
CA THR A 67 -2.05 -11.12 -22.88
C THR A 67 -2.14 -10.98 -24.41
N GLU A 68 -1.68 -11.98 -25.17
CA GLU A 68 -1.85 -12.03 -26.63
C GLU A 68 -3.33 -11.99 -27.03
N ALA A 69 -4.20 -12.65 -26.25
CA ALA A 69 -5.64 -12.66 -26.46
C ALA A 69 -6.38 -11.42 -25.92
N CYS A 70 -5.65 -10.42 -25.38
CA CYS A 70 -6.17 -9.23 -24.72
C CYS A 70 -7.12 -9.53 -23.53
N ASN A 71 -6.82 -10.57 -22.75
CA ASN A 71 -7.58 -10.93 -21.55
C ASN A 71 -7.13 -10.08 -20.35
N GLY A 72 -7.97 -9.13 -19.93
CA GLY A 72 -7.62 -8.13 -18.92
C GLY A 72 -7.11 -8.70 -17.58
N PRO A 73 -7.80 -9.65 -16.93
CA PRO A 73 -7.31 -10.26 -15.70
C PRO A 73 -5.92 -10.91 -15.82
N LEU A 74 -5.65 -11.61 -16.93
CA LEU A 74 -4.35 -12.26 -17.15
C LEU A 74 -3.25 -11.25 -17.47
N MET A 75 -3.58 -10.19 -18.22
CA MET A 75 -2.66 -9.07 -18.47
C MET A 75 -2.27 -8.37 -17.16
N LEU A 76 -3.25 -8.09 -16.28
CA LEU A 76 -2.97 -7.48 -14.97
C LEU A 76 -2.07 -8.38 -14.14
N GLU A 77 -2.40 -9.67 -14.02
CA GLU A 77 -1.59 -10.62 -13.25
C GLU A 77 -0.16 -10.75 -13.81
N LEU A 78 0.01 -10.75 -15.14
CA LEU A 78 1.33 -10.72 -15.78
C LEU A 78 2.14 -9.50 -15.33
N CYS A 79 1.56 -8.30 -15.40
CA CYS A 79 2.23 -7.08 -14.96
C CYS A 79 2.64 -7.15 -13.47
N LEU A 80 1.76 -7.62 -12.59
CA LEU A 80 2.06 -7.72 -11.16
C LEU A 80 3.17 -8.72 -10.86
N ARG A 81 3.22 -9.86 -11.56
CA ARG A 81 4.30 -10.85 -11.40
C ARG A 81 5.66 -10.32 -11.84
N HIS A 82 5.70 -9.57 -12.95
CA HIS A 82 6.91 -8.88 -13.39
C HIS A 82 7.37 -7.82 -12.39
N PHE A 83 6.46 -7.00 -11.87
CA PHE A 83 6.78 -5.98 -10.86
C PHE A 83 7.29 -6.56 -9.54
N ALA A 84 6.82 -7.75 -9.17
CA ALA A 84 7.23 -8.46 -7.97
C ALA A 84 8.42 -9.43 -8.20
N ASP A 85 8.88 -9.63 -9.44
CA ASP A 85 9.81 -10.70 -9.81
C ASP A 85 9.38 -12.08 -9.26
N CYS A 86 8.09 -12.40 -9.38
CA CYS A 86 7.47 -13.59 -8.80
C CYS A 86 6.95 -14.52 -9.91
N GLU A 87 7.51 -15.73 -10.01
CA GLU A 87 7.16 -16.72 -11.03
C GLU A 87 7.27 -16.19 -12.47
N VAL A 88 8.35 -15.46 -12.74
CA VAL A 88 8.74 -14.98 -14.08
C VAL A 88 10.00 -15.73 -14.53
N PRO A 89 9.99 -16.41 -15.70
CA PRO A 89 11.18 -17.10 -16.22
C PRO A 89 12.35 -16.15 -16.44
N SER A 90 13.58 -16.61 -16.16
CA SER A 90 14.78 -15.77 -16.31
C SER A 90 15.05 -15.35 -17.77
N GLU A 91 14.59 -16.15 -18.74
CA GLU A 91 14.69 -15.84 -20.18
C GLU A 91 13.85 -14.63 -20.60
N GLU A 92 12.83 -14.30 -19.80
CA GLU A 92 11.95 -13.16 -20.01
C GLU A 92 12.50 -11.90 -19.31
N GLN A 93 13.72 -11.97 -18.76
CA GLN A 93 14.43 -10.86 -18.13
C GLN A 93 15.71 -10.46 -18.90
N PRO A 94 16.01 -9.15 -19.04
CA PRO A 94 15.21 -8.02 -18.61
C PRO A 94 14.00 -7.79 -19.54
N TYR A 95 12.84 -7.54 -18.96
CA TYR A 95 11.64 -7.17 -19.71
C TYR A 95 11.63 -5.66 -20.00
N ASP A 96 10.91 -5.24 -21.04
CA ASP A 96 10.68 -3.81 -21.32
C ASP A 96 9.61 -3.23 -20.36
N PRO A 97 9.96 -2.32 -19.43
CA PRO A 97 8.99 -1.74 -18.50
C PRO A 97 7.91 -0.89 -19.19
N SER A 98 8.22 -0.38 -20.40
CA SER A 98 7.28 0.41 -21.21
C SER A 98 6.11 -0.47 -21.64
N TYR A 99 6.38 -1.69 -22.08
CA TYR A 99 5.35 -2.66 -22.48
C TYR A 99 4.35 -2.95 -21.35
N LEU A 100 4.81 -3.21 -20.13
CA LEU A 100 3.92 -3.48 -19.00
C LEU A 100 3.09 -2.26 -18.61
N THR A 101 3.69 -1.08 -18.64
CA THR A 101 2.98 0.18 -18.39
C THR A 101 1.85 0.37 -19.40
N GLU A 102 2.09 0.05 -20.67
CA GLU A 102 1.09 0.15 -21.73
C GLU A 102 -0.05 -0.86 -21.58
N LEU A 103 0.25 -2.09 -21.12
CA LEU A 103 -0.80 -3.05 -20.79
C LEU A 103 -1.69 -2.53 -19.66
N LEU A 104 -1.10 -1.91 -18.63
CA LEU A 104 -1.87 -1.33 -17.52
C LEU A 104 -2.69 -0.13 -17.97
N GLU A 105 -2.13 0.77 -18.78
CA GLU A 105 -2.85 1.89 -19.37
C GLU A 105 -4.06 1.42 -20.18
N ASP A 106 -3.91 0.39 -21.02
CA ASP A 106 -5.02 -0.18 -21.80
C ASP A 106 -6.10 -0.81 -20.92
N ILE A 107 -5.73 -1.49 -19.82
CA ILE A 107 -6.70 -2.06 -18.87
C ILE A 107 -7.40 -0.95 -18.08
N ALA A 108 -6.66 0.07 -17.66
CA ALA A 108 -7.14 1.17 -16.82
C ALA A 108 -7.98 2.19 -17.60
N ALA A 109 -7.83 2.25 -18.93
CA ALA A 109 -8.60 3.12 -19.79
C ALA A 109 -10.11 2.95 -19.55
N ALA A 110 -10.70 3.97 -18.93
CA ALA A 110 -12.14 4.15 -18.79
C ALA A 110 -12.55 5.24 -19.77
N ASN A 111 -13.50 4.95 -20.67
CA ASN A 111 -14.27 5.90 -21.50
C ASN A 111 -13.61 7.29 -21.68
N ASP A 112 -12.61 7.37 -22.57
CA ASP A 112 -12.03 8.63 -23.08
C ASP A 112 -11.23 9.51 -22.11
N VAL A 113 -10.71 8.98 -20.98
CA VAL A 113 -9.68 9.68 -20.18
C VAL A 113 -8.32 9.01 -20.39
N PRO A 114 -7.46 9.53 -21.29
CA PRO A 114 -6.10 9.04 -21.43
C PRO A 114 -5.31 9.34 -20.15
N LEU A 115 -4.79 8.31 -19.49
CA LEU A 115 -3.82 8.50 -18.40
C LEU A 115 -2.53 9.13 -18.91
N THR A 116 -2.20 8.88 -20.19
CA THR A 116 -1.10 9.54 -20.89
C THR A 116 -1.55 10.01 -22.27
N THR A 117 -1.26 11.27 -22.61
CA THR A 117 -1.50 11.82 -23.95
C THR A 117 -0.43 11.28 -24.90
N ARG A 118 -0.64 10.07 -25.43
CA ARG A 118 0.22 9.55 -26.51
C ARG A 118 -0.48 9.71 -27.86
N PRO A 119 0.00 10.59 -28.75
CA PRO A 119 -0.56 10.71 -30.09
C PRO A 119 -0.31 9.41 -30.87
N ASN A 120 -1.33 8.94 -31.60
CA ASN A 120 -1.29 7.88 -32.62
C ASN A 120 -1.25 6.40 -32.17
N ARG A 121 -1.61 6.03 -30.94
CA ARG A 121 -1.73 4.61 -30.56
C ARG A 121 -3.15 4.07 -30.73
N LYS A 122 -3.29 2.88 -31.35
CA LYS A 122 -4.53 2.09 -31.29
C LYS A 122 -4.64 1.43 -29.91
N THR A 123 -5.60 1.89 -29.10
CA THR A 123 -5.95 1.25 -27.81
C THR A 123 -6.40 -0.18 -28.05
N ARG A 124 -5.92 -1.12 -27.21
CA ARG A 124 -6.35 -2.53 -27.29
C ARG A 124 -7.79 -2.66 -26.83
N VAL A 125 -8.57 -3.53 -27.49
CA VAL A 125 -9.90 -3.91 -27.00
C VAL A 125 -9.74 -4.98 -25.92
N ILE A 126 -9.92 -4.59 -24.66
CA ILE A 126 -9.68 -5.48 -23.51
C ILE A 126 -10.90 -6.37 -23.25
N LYS A 127 -10.69 -7.68 -23.24
CA LYS A 127 -11.71 -8.68 -22.88
C LYS A 127 -11.80 -8.82 -21.37
N HIS A 128 -13.01 -9.12 -20.88
CA HIS A 128 -13.31 -9.27 -19.45
C HIS A 128 -12.94 -8.03 -18.61
N GLN A 129 -13.00 -6.85 -19.23
CA GLN A 129 -12.79 -5.59 -18.54
C GLN A 129 -13.98 -5.33 -17.60
N THR A 130 -13.68 -5.14 -16.31
CA THR A 130 -14.67 -4.81 -15.28
C THR A 130 -14.24 -3.53 -14.57
N PRO A 131 -15.16 -2.79 -13.93
CA PRO A 131 -14.80 -1.59 -13.17
C PRO A 131 -13.73 -1.85 -12.10
N VAL A 132 -13.83 -2.98 -11.41
CA VAL A 132 -12.85 -3.39 -10.39
C VAL A 132 -11.47 -3.65 -11.01
N LEU A 133 -11.43 -4.26 -12.20
CA LEU A 133 -10.18 -4.49 -12.92
C LEU A 133 -9.54 -3.16 -13.36
N GLN A 134 -10.33 -2.23 -13.90
CA GLN A 134 -9.88 -0.89 -14.30
C GLN A 134 -9.28 -0.13 -13.11
N GLN A 135 -9.98 -0.14 -11.97
CA GLN A 135 -9.51 0.47 -10.72
C GLN A 135 -8.16 -0.11 -10.27
N ARG A 136 -8.01 -1.44 -10.30
CA ARG A 136 -6.76 -2.11 -9.91
C ARG A 136 -5.60 -1.80 -10.86
N ALA A 137 -5.86 -1.76 -12.16
CA ALA A 137 -4.86 -1.37 -13.15
C ALA A 137 -4.46 0.10 -13.00
N LEU A 138 -5.42 0.99 -12.74
CA LEU A 138 -5.16 2.40 -12.44
C LEU A 138 -4.25 2.57 -11.22
N ALA A 139 -4.52 1.83 -10.14
CA ALA A 139 -3.65 1.81 -8.97
C ALA A 139 -2.25 1.27 -9.30
N ALA A 140 -2.16 0.25 -10.14
CA ALA A 140 -0.89 -0.31 -10.60
C ALA A 140 -0.07 0.70 -11.41
N CYS A 141 -0.72 1.52 -12.27
CA CYS A 141 -0.09 2.64 -12.97
C CYS A 141 0.52 3.63 -11.97
N ALA A 142 -0.27 4.09 -10.99
CA ALA A 142 0.23 5.03 -9.97
C ALA A 142 1.42 4.44 -9.19
N TRP A 143 1.36 3.15 -8.89
CA TRP A 143 2.43 2.46 -8.17
C TRP A 143 3.72 2.35 -8.98
N ILE A 144 3.66 1.96 -10.25
CA ILE A 144 4.86 1.78 -11.07
C ILE A 144 5.50 3.14 -11.38
N GLU A 145 4.71 4.19 -11.60
CA GLU A 145 5.19 5.57 -11.74
C GLU A 145 5.90 6.02 -10.46
N PHE A 146 5.29 5.80 -9.30
CA PHE A 146 5.86 6.13 -8.00
C PHE A 146 7.16 5.36 -7.73
N ARG A 147 7.18 4.05 -7.98
CA ARG A 147 8.37 3.21 -7.78
C ARG A 147 9.49 3.60 -8.74
N SER A 148 9.17 3.83 -10.01
CA SER A 148 10.14 4.22 -11.04
C SER A 148 10.77 5.57 -10.74
N HIS A 149 10.04 6.49 -10.12
CA HIS A 149 10.62 7.77 -9.69
C HIS A 149 11.78 7.57 -8.71
N PHE A 150 11.68 6.64 -7.76
CA PHE A 150 12.77 6.35 -6.82
C PHE A 150 13.91 5.52 -7.41
N ALA A 151 13.71 4.94 -8.60
CA ALA A 151 14.79 4.29 -9.34
C ALA A 151 15.66 5.32 -10.10
N LEU A 152 15.24 6.57 -10.22
CA LEU A 152 16.06 7.64 -10.81
C LEU A 152 17.25 7.97 -9.89
N PRO A 153 18.45 8.25 -10.46
CA PRO A 153 19.65 8.60 -9.68
C PRO A 153 19.42 9.75 -8.68
N GLU A 154 18.56 10.71 -9.02
CA GLU A 154 18.22 11.86 -8.18
C GLU A 154 16.75 11.89 -7.75
N GLY A 155 16.04 10.76 -7.75
CA GLY A 155 14.61 10.71 -7.44
C GLY A 155 14.23 11.31 -6.08
N GLY A 156 15.18 11.33 -5.13
CA GLY A 156 15.00 11.97 -3.83
C GLY A 156 15.23 13.48 -3.81
N SER A 157 15.56 14.13 -4.93
CA SER A 157 15.88 15.56 -4.98
C SER A 157 14.63 16.42 -5.28
N LEU A 158 14.58 17.64 -4.74
CA LEU A 158 13.48 18.56 -5.04
C LEU A 158 13.42 18.92 -6.54
N TYR A 159 14.56 18.90 -7.22
CA TYR A 159 14.65 19.11 -8.65
C TYR A 159 13.92 17.99 -9.41
N ALA A 160 14.24 16.73 -9.11
CA ALA A 160 13.58 15.60 -9.75
C ALA A 160 12.08 15.59 -9.47
N ILE A 161 11.67 15.83 -8.22
CA ILE A 161 10.25 15.86 -7.83
C ILE A 161 9.45 16.91 -8.61
N LYS A 162 10.08 18.05 -8.94
CA LYS A 162 9.42 19.16 -9.66
C LYS A 162 9.38 18.97 -11.17
N ASN A 163 10.47 18.43 -11.73
CA ASN A 163 10.69 18.45 -13.17
C ASN A 163 10.44 17.09 -13.82
N GLU A 164 10.69 16.00 -13.10
CA GLU A 164 10.48 14.66 -13.63
C GLU A 164 9.01 14.30 -13.71
N ARG A 165 8.68 13.59 -14.79
CA ARG A 165 7.31 13.22 -15.10
C ARG A 165 6.73 12.18 -14.13
N LEU A 166 7.55 11.24 -13.66
CA LEU A 166 7.08 10.06 -12.93
C LEU A 166 6.31 10.39 -11.64
N MET A 167 6.80 11.33 -10.81
CA MET A 167 6.09 11.70 -9.57
C MET A 167 4.80 12.50 -9.86
N ARG A 168 4.82 13.36 -10.89
CA ARG A 168 3.63 14.10 -11.34
C ARG A 168 2.56 13.12 -11.82
N ASP A 169 2.94 12.17 -12.66
CA ASP A 169 2.03 11.16 -13.21
C ASP A 169 1.49 10.28 -12.09
N ALA A 170 2.35 9.78 -11.17
CA ALA A 170 1.90 9.01 -10.01
C ALA A 170 0.84 9.74 -9.18
N ALA A 171 1.07 11.03 -8.91
CA ALA A 171 0.12 11.86 -8.17
C ALA A 171 -1.18 12.13 -8.95
N SER A 172 -1.08 12.34 -10.26
CA SER A 172 -2.23 12.53 -11.16
C SER A 172 -3.08 11.26 -11.26
N THR A 173 -2.45 10.11 -11.51
CA THR A 173 -3.09 8.80 -11.56
C THR A 173 -3.76 8.46 -10.23
N ALA A 174 -3.08 8.73 -9.11
CA ALA A 174 -3.67 8.58 -7.77
C ALA A 174 -4.85 9.54 -7.52
N ASN A 175 -4.81 10.75 -8.08
CA ASN A 175 -5.91 11.69 -8.03
C ASN A 175 -7.14 11.20 -8.83
N VAL A 176 -6.93 10.57 -9.99
CA VAL A 176 -8.00 9.92 -10.77
C VAL A 176 -8.62 8.77 -9.98
N ALA A 177 -7.81 7.91 -9.35
CA ALA A 177 -8.33 6.84 -8.50
C ALA A 177 -9.19 7.41 -7.35
N ALA A 178 -8.69 8.44 -6.68
CA ALA A 178 -9.44 9.11 -5.62
C ALA A 178 -10.72 9.80 -6.10
N SER A 179 -10.78 10.32 -7.34
CA SER A 179 -11.96 11.01 -7.87
C SER A 179 -13.13 10.06 -8.15
N ILE A 180 -12.84 8.78 -8.44
CA ILE A 180 -13.84 7.71 -8.62
C ILE A 180 -14.13 6.95 -7.30
N ASP A 181 -13.80 7.55 -6.16
CA ASP A 181 -13.91 6.98 -4.81
C ASP A 181 -13.22 5.61 -4.62
N PHE A 182 -12.16 5.35 -5.37
CA PHE A 182 -11.29 4.18 -5.18
C PHE A 182 -9.98 4.62 -4.54
N VAL A 183 -9.79 4.36 -3.24
CA VAL A 183 -8.62 4.84 -2.49
C VAL A 183 -7.82 3.66 -1.96
N PRO A 184 -7.06 2.94 -2.81
CA PRO A 184 -6.17 1.89 -2.35
C PRO A 184 -4.99 2.48 -1.58
N THR A 185 -4.25 1.63 -0.88
CA THR A 185 -3.13 2.04 0.00
C THR A 185 -2.09 2.87 -0.75
N ILE A 186 -1.79 2.55 -2.02
CA ILE A 186 -0.84 3.32 -2.82
C ILE A 186 -1.23 4.80 -2.99
N VAL A 187 -2.52 5.10 -3.12
CA VAL A 187 -3.01 6.49 -3.24
C VAL A 187 -2.66 7.29 -1.99
N ILE A 188 -2.91 6.70 -0.81
CA ILE A 188 -2.54 7.33 0.45
C ILE A 188 -1.02 7.41 0.60
N ARG A 189 -0.27 6.38 0.21
CA ARG A 189 1.19 6.33 0.30
C ARG A 189 1.84 7.45 -0.51
N ILE A 190 1.40 7.68 -1.75
CA ILE A 190 1.87 8.78 -2.61
C ILE A 190 1.61 10.13 -1.94
N ALA A 191 0.36 10.39 -1.53
CA ALA A 191 0.00 11.66 -0.88
C ALA A 191 0.77 11.89 0.42
N ASN A 192 0.95 10.83 1.20
CA ASN A 192 1.64 10.89 2.48
C ASN A 192 3.14 11.14 2.30
N TRP A 193 3.79 10.50 1.32
CA TRP A 193 5.17 10.78 0.97
C TRP A 193 5.36 12.22 0.51
N LEU A 194 4.50 12.70 -0.39
CA LEU A 194 4.51 14.09 -0.86
C LEU A 194 4.31 15.09 0.29
N HIS A 195 3.48 14.77 1.27
CA HIS A 195 3.33 15.60 2.47
C HIS A 195 4.62 15.71 3.30
N THR A 196 5.46 14.65 3.34
CA THR A 196 6.73 14.69 4.07
C THR A 196 7.72 15.73 3.52
N LEU A 197 7.52 16.20 2.28
CA LEU A 197 8.39 17.23 1.68
C LEU A 197 8.37 18.54 2.48
N LYS A 198 7.27 18.83 3.19
CA LYS A 198 7.20 19.96 4.12
C LYS A 198 8.30 19.89 5.17
N THR A 199 8.53 18.72 5.75
CA THR A 199 9.61 18.54 6.75
C THR A 199 10.97 18.44 6.08
N ARG A 200 11.07 17.72 4.95
CA ARG A 200 12.35 17.48 4.26
C ARG A 200 12.98 18.73 3.65
N TYR A 201 12.16 19.70 3.23
CA TYR A 201 12.60 20.92 2.54
C TYR A 201 12.13 22.20 3.22
N GLY A 202 12.17 22.23 4.56
CA GLY A 202 12.09 23.49 5.32
C GLY A 202 10.76 24.25 5.22
N GLY A 203 9.64 23.54 5.22
CA GLY A 203 8.30 24.13 5.24
C GLY A 203 7.58 24.17 3.88
N LEU A 204 8.16 23.56 2.83
CA LEU A 204 7.56 23.50 1.50
C LEU A 204 6.17 22.84 1.50
N GLU A 205 5.13 23.62 1.21
CA GLU A 205 3.77 23.10 1.08
C GLU A 205 3.54 22.58 -0.34
N VAL A 206 3.74 21.27 -0.54
CA VAL A 206 3.60 20.63 -1.86
C VAL A 206 2.25 20.94 -2.54
N ARG A 207 1.19 21.07 -1.74
CA ARG A 207 -0.17 21.28 -2.24
C ARG A 207 -0.36 22.61 -2.96
N THR A 208 0.50 23.59 -2.69
CA THR A 208 0.44 24.90 -3.35
C THR A 208 1.31 24.94 -4.61
N MET A 209 2.13 23.91 -4.85
CA MET A 209 2.99 23.86 -6.02
C MET A 209 2.15 23.67 -7.29
N PRO A 210 2.47 24.37 -8.39
CA PRO A 210 1.70 24.27 -9.65
C PRO A 210 1.51 22.85 -10.16
N VAL A 211 2.54 22.00 -10.01
CA VAL A 211 2.54 20.60 -10.47
C VAL A 211 1.56 19.70 -9.70
N PHE A 212 1.22 20.06 -8.46
CA PHE A 212 0.44 19.19 -7.57
C PHE A 212 -0.85 19.82 -7.03
N ARG A 213 -1.07 21.12 -7.22
CA ARG A 213 -2.25 21.85 -6.72
C ARG A 213 -3.57 21.33 -7.29
N GLU A 214 -3.53 20.76 -8.50
CA GLU A 214 -4.71 20.27 -9.22
C GLU A 214 -5.18 18.90 -8.72
N ASN A 215 -4.36 18.20 -7.94
CA ASN A 215 -4.66 16.87 -7.37
C ASN A 215 -5.61 16.94 -6.16
N GLN A 216 -6.73 17.65 -6.29
CA GLN A 216 -7.64 17.94 -5.18
C GLN A 216 -8.26 16.69 -4.56
N SER A 217 -8.62 15.70 -5.37
CA SER A 217 -9.22 14.45 -4.88
C SER A 217 -8.20 13.64 -4.08
N LEU A 218 -6.94 13.60 -4.52
CA LEU A 218 -5.83 13.00 -3.77
C LEU A 218 -5.69 13.66 -2.38
N TRP A 219 -5.70 15.00 -2.34
CA TRP A 219 -5.54 15.74 -1.08
C TRP A 219 -6.72 15.56 -0.12
N ARG A 220 -7.95 15.53 -0.63
CA ARG A 220 -9.15 15.22 0.16
C ARG A 220 -9.09 13.82 0.74
N ALA A 221 -8.69 12.82 -0.06
CA ALA A 221 -8.54 11.44 0.38
C ALA A 221 -7.50 11.32 1.51
N TRP A 222 -6.36 11.97 1.37
CA TRP A 222 -5.32 12.00 2.41
C TRP A 222 -5.78 12.71 3.68
N GLU A 223 -6.51 13.82 3.58
CA GLU A 223 -7.03 14.53 4.76
C GLU A 223 -8.04 13.67 5.53
N ALA A 224 -8.92 12.98 4.82
CA ALA A 224 -9.86 12.04 5.41
C ALA A 224 -9.12 10.90 6.14
N TYR A 225 -8.10 10.34 5.49
CA TYR A 225 -7.22 9.33 6.09
C TYR A 225 -6.52 9.86 7.36
N ARG A 226 -5.95 11.07 7.32
CA ARG A 226 -5.28 11.69 8.47
C ARG A 226 -6.23 11.93 9.62
N LYS A 227 -7.44 12.45 9.36
CA LYS A 227 -8.49 12.63 10.37
C LYS A 227 -8.87 11.30 11.02
N ARG A 228 -9.00 10.23 10.23
CA ARG A 228 -9.26 8.88 10.74
C ARG A 228 -8.13 8.39 11.64
N CYS A 229 -6.87 8.55 11.22
CA CYS A 229 -5.71 8.16 12.02
C CYS A 229 -5.65 8.90 13.35
N LEU A 230 -5.86 10.23 13.33
CA LEU A 230 -5.89 11.04 14.54
C LEU A 230 -7.03 10.60 15.48
N LYS A 231 -8.22 10.34 14.95
CA LYS A 231 -9.36 9.84 15.75
C LYS A 231 -9.02 8.50 16.43
N ILE A 232 -8.38 7.58 15.70
CA ILE A 232 -7.94 6.28 16.25
C ILE A 232 -6.88 6.49 17.34
N GLN A 233 -5.88 7.34 17.10
CA GLN A 233 -4.82 7.64 18.07
C GLN A 233 -5.37 8.28 19.34
N ILE A 234 -6.29 9.24 19.22
CA ILE A 234 -6.96 9.87 20.37
C ILE A 234 -7.76 8.83 21.17
N ALA A 235 -8.56 8.00 20.49
CA ALA A 235 -9.34 6.97 21.15
C ALA A 235 -8.45 5.94 21.86
N GLU A 236 -7.35 5.55 21.24
CA GLU A 236 -6.34 4.65 21.82
C GLU A 236 -5.66 5.29 23.03
N TRP A 237 -5.29 6.56 22.96
CA TRP A 237 -4.71 7.29 24.08
C TRP A 237 -5.67 7.37 25.28
N PHE A 238 -6.95 7.70 25.06
CA PHE A 238 -7.95 7.71 26.13
C PHE A 238 -8.18 6.32 26.72
N LYS A 239 -8.26 5.28 25.86
CA LYS A 239 -8.37 3.88 26.30
C LYS A 239 -7.20 3.47 27.20
N ILE A 240 -5.98 3.85 26.84
CA ILE A 240 -4.76 3.51 27.58
C ILE A 240 -4.69 4.30 28.89
N ARG A 241 -5.04 5.59 28.85
CA ARG A 241 -5.07 6.44 30.05
C ARG A 241 -6.14 6.02 31.06
N ALA A 242 -7.31 5.58 30.60
CA ALA A 242 -8.40 5.13 31.47
C ALA A 242 -8.10 3.82 32.22
N ALA A 243 -7.15 3.02 31.74
CA ALA A 243 -6.75 1.76 32.34
C ALA A 243 -5.22 1.64 32.35
N SER A 244 -4.53 2.67 32.83
CA SER A 244 -3.06 2.77 32.77
C SER A 244 -2.38 1.56 33.41
N ASN A 245 -2.89 1.09 34.55
CA ASN A 245 -2.39 -0.06 35.29
C ASN A 245 -2.41 -1.38 34.49
N VAL A 246 -3.20 -1.46 33.40
CA VAL A 246 -3.31 -2.66 32.54
C VAL A 246 -2.44 -2.53 31.29
N TYR A 247 -2.21 -1.30 30.82
CA TYR A 247 -1.47 -1.04 29.58
C TYR A 247 -0.03 -0.59 29.80
N TRP A 248 0.38 -0.34 31.04
CA TRP A 248 1.75 -0.01 31.43
C TRP A 248 2.27 -1.06 32.41
N CYS A 249 3.54 -1.39 32.28
CA CYS A 249 4.24 -2.13 33.31
C CYS A 249 4.51 -1.18 34.49
N ASP A 250 4.24 -1.63 35.71
CA ASP A 250 4.44 -0.78 36.91
C ASP A 250 5.91 -0.79 37.37
N GLY A 251 6.72 -1.75 36.88
CA GLY A 251 8.15 -1.85 37.19
C GLY A 251 9.09 -1.33 36.09
N CYS A 252 8.55 -0.93 34.92
CA CYS A 252 9.28 -0.27 33.84
C CYS A 252 8.32 0.48 32.91
N ASP A 253 8.75 1.56 32.26
CA ASP A 253 7.90 2.39 31.38
C ASP A 253 7.55 1.72 30.03
N VAL A 254 7.40 0.39 30.00
CA VAL A 254 6.97 -0.34 28.81
C VAL A 254 5.45 -0.30 28.70
N GLN A 255 4.97 0.11 27.54
CA GLN A 255 3.56 0.18 27.19
C GLN A 255 3.15 -1.00 26.30
N ALA A 256 2.00 -1.62 26.60
CA ALA A 256 1.39 -2.67 25.80
C ALA A 256 0.21 -2.15 24.97
N MET A 257 -0.05 -2.86 23.87
CA MET A 257 -1.21 -2.61 22.98
C MET A 257 -2.45 -3.42 23.39
N HIS A 258 -2.25 -4.52 24.14
CA HIS A 258 -3.28 -5.46 24.54
C HIS A 258 -3.30 -5.62 26.07
N LYS A 259 -4.50 -5.76 26.65
CA LYS A 259 -4.68 -5.87 28.11
C LYS A 259 -3.94 -7.06 28.73
N ASN A 260 -3.78 -8.13 27.94
CA ASN A 260 -3.22 -9.39 28.41
C ASN A 260 -1.72 -9.52 28.14
N ALA A 261 -1.07 -8.44 27.66
CA ALA A 261 0.36 -8.46 27.38
C ALA A 261 1.21 -8.53 28.66
N PHE A 262 0.67 -8.07 29.78
CA PHE A 262 1.34 -8.04 31.06
C PHE A 262 0.67 -8.97 32.07
N ARG A 263 1.45 -9.45 33.04
CA ARG A 263 0.97 -10.31 34.12
C ARG A 263 0.43 -9.45 35.24
N THR A 264 -0.79 -9.75 35.70
CA THR A 264 -1.37 -9.15 36.91
C THR A 264 -0.55 -9.49 38.15
N CYS A 265 -0.41 -8.54 39.08
CA CYS A 265 0.16 -8.80 40.39
C CYS A 265 -0.53 -9.98 41.11
N GLY A 266 0.27 -10.88 41.67
CA GLY A 266 -0.22 -12.03 42.45
C GLY A 266 -0.69 -11.66 43.88
N GLY A 267 -0.44 -10.43 44.33
CA GLY A 267 -0.75 -9.96 45.68
C GLY A 267 -2.23 -9.62 45.91
N LYS A 268 -2.51 -9.13 47.13
CA LYS A 268 -3.84 -8.72 47.62
C LYS A 268 -4.29 -7.32 47.15
N CYS A 269 -3.69 -6.79 46.09
CA CYS A 269 -4.06 -5.47 45.55
C CYS A 269 -5.53 -5.45 45.11
N PRO A 270 -6.26 -4.33 45.30
CA PRO A 270 -7.62 -4.17 44.80
C PRO A 270 -7.70 -4.44 43.28
N PRO A 271 -8.72 -5.17 42.78
CA PRO A 271 -8.79 -5.55 41.36
C PRO A 271 -8.71 -4.36 40.39
N GLU A 272 -9.34 -3.24 40.72
CA GLU A 272 -9.43 -2.04 39.88
C GLU A 272 -8.09 -1.32 39.69
N LYS A 273 -7.21 -1.40 40.69
CA LYS A 273 -5.88 -0.76 40.71
C LYS A 273 -4.75 -1.76 40.69
N LYS A 274 -5.05 -3.04 40.37
CA LYS A 274 -4.05 -4.10 40.42
C LYS A 274 -2.97 -3.81 39.37
N PRO A 275 -1.68 -3.72 39.77
CA PRO A 275 -0.62 -3.41 38.84
C PRO A 275 -0.31 -4.62 37.95
N HIS A 276 0.22 -4.34 36.77
CA HIS A 276 0.65 -5.36 35.81
C HIS A 276 2.14 -5.19 35.51
N TYR A 277 2.80 -6.32 35.21
CA TYR A 277 4.24 -6.36 34.98
C TYR A 277 4.59 -7.15 33.74
N CYS A 278 5.59 -6.69 32.98
CA CYS A 278 6.10 -7.40 31.80
C CYS A 278 6.91 -8.65 32.19
N SER A 279 7.49 -8.69 33.39
CA SER A 279 8.29 -9.81 33.89
C SER A 279 8.14 -9.98 35.40
N ARG A 280 8.54 -11.15 35.92
CA ARG A 280 8.63 -11.38 37.37
C ARG A 280 9.65 -10.47 38.04
N GLU A 281 10.74 -10.13 37.34
CA GLU A 281 11.77 -9.23 37.84
C GLU A 281 11.23 -7.82 38.06
N CYS A 282 10.41 -7.29 37.13
CA CYS A 282 9.75 -6.00 37.31
C CYS A 282 8.79 -6.00 38.50
N GLN A 283 8.10 -7.13 38.74
CA GLN A 283 7.24 -7.28 39.90
C GLN A 283 8.01 -7.35 41.23
N GLN A 284 9.22 -7.92 41.24
CA GLN A 284 10.03 -8.04 42.46
C GLN A 284 10.75 -6.74 42.82
N LYS A 285 11.05 -5.89 41.84
CA LYS A 285 11.70 -4.58 42.05
C LYS A 285 10.76 -3.51 42.64
N HIS A 286 9.46 -3.66 42.40
CA HIS A 286 8.42 -2.73 42.79
C HIS A 286 7.75 -3.18 44.10
#